data_AF-C7QG24-F1
#
_entry.id   AF-C7QG24-F1
#
_cell.length_a   1.000
_cell.length_b   1.000
_cell.length_c   1.000
_cell.angle_alpha   90.00
_cell.angle_beta   90.00
_cell.angle_gamma   90.00
#
_symmetry.space_group_name_H-M   'P 1'
#
loop_
_entity.id
_entity.type
_entity.pdbx_description
1 polymer ?
#
loop_
_entity_poly.entity_id
_entity_poly.type
_entity_poly.pdbx_seq_one_letter_code
_entity_poly.pdbx_strand_id
1 'polypeptide(L)'
;MGQCEALVNQASEMQVVVLRHAAGDDDEMLAKVAVGELASQGQIEAVVEHFRPEAAAGDVGAMKAMFYALMTVGGREASAEGMRLLGRLAEGGDAWAVATRERARAYEREHARVGSATGFGPGFDRATAAFAAANGEQIECFAGYCDPEGYQFSFDENKLVGLGEGPDLTDLTVLGTYSHSSRTWLWMWANESWGWDWSHPALRSLRRVHDLGVEQGIPEFSERGLDLSDLPDPHSAASVLAISTGGLLGVSGVWSCRINDGEGSIYVHSADPRIPRAAYDRSSVEGLLHGATRLYPHHQREVVRGYFGHHGMQVGESIDRITATGAGEPGITVRFDAANQVTAIG
;
A
#
# COMPACT_ATOMS: atom_id res chain seq x y z
N MET A 1 -33.37 10.34 -20.35
CA MET A 1 -33.00 10.39 -18.92
C MET A 1 -33.65 9.27 -18.12
N GLY A 2 -34.98 9.19 -18.01
CA GLY A 2 -35.62 8.17 -17.13
C GLY A 2 -35.34 6.69 -17.41
N GLN A 3 -34.98 6.30 -18.64
CA GLN A 3 -34.59 4.90 -18.93
C GLN A 3 -33.16 4.55 -18.48
N CYS A 4 -32.22 5.51 -18.48
CA CYS A 4 -30.86 5.27 -17.96
C CYS A 4 -30.86 5.18 -16.44
N GLU A 5 -31.61 6.05 -15.75
CA GLU A 5 -31.73 6.00 -14.28
C GLU A 5 -32.39 4.70 -13.80
N ALA A 6 -33.41 4.21 -14.50
CA ALA A 6 -34.04 2.92 -14.17
C ALA A 6 -33.07 1.73 -14.32
N LEU A 7 -32.23 1.73 -15.35
CA LEU A 7 -31.22 0.68 -15.56
C LEU A 7 -30.10 0.73 -14.52
N VAL A 8 -29.66 1.92 -14.13
CA VAL A 8 -28.67 2.10 -13.04
C VAL A 8 -29.23 1.60 -11.72
N ASN A 9 -30.47 1.95 -11.37
CA ASN A 9 -31.12 1.47 -10.15
C ASN A 9 -31.30 -0.06 -10.15
N GLN A 10 -31.67 -0.66 -11.29
CA GLN A 10 -31.80 -2.11 -11.40
C GLN A 10 -30.46 -2.85 -11.28
N ALA A 11 -29.38 -2.29 -11.86
CA ALA A 11 -28.03 -2.83 -11.71
C ALA A 11 -27.55 -2.75 -10.25
N SER A 12 -27.88 -1.66 -9.57
CA SER A 12 -27.58 -1.43 -8.15
C SER A 12 -28.29 -2.47 -7.26
N GLU A 13 -29.58 -2.70 -7.49
CA GLU A 13 -30.36 -3.73 -6.78
C GLU A 13 -29.75 -5.13 -6.97
N MET A 14 -29.30 -5.45 -8.20
CA MET A 14 -28.62 -6.71 -8.47
C MET A 14 -27.34 -6.84 -7.65
N GLN A 15 -26.53 -5.78 -7.54
CA GLN A 15 -25.29 -5.80 -6.78
C GLN A 15 -25.50 -5.94 -5.28
N VAL A 16 -26.56 -5.35 -4.73
CA VAL A 16 -26.96 -5.56 -3.32
C VAL A 16 -27.31 -7.03 -3.07
N VAL A 17 -28.03 -7.67 -4.00
CA VAL A 17 -28.35 -9.10 -3.93
C VAL A 17 -27.10 -9.97 -4.04
N VAL A 18 -26.19 -9.66 -4.97
CA VAL A 18 -24.91 -10.35 -5.13
C VAL A 18 -24.07 -10.22 -3.87
N LEU A 19 -23.92 -9.02 -3.31
CA LEU A 19 -23.18 -8.78 -2.08
C LEU A 19 -23.76 -9.60 -0.93
N ARG A 20 -25.08 -9.65 -0.77
CA ARG A 20 -25.73 -10.46 0.27
C ARG A 20 -25.40 -11.94 0.12
N HIS A 21 -25.54 -12.49 -1.09
CA HIS A 21 -25.27 -13.90 -1.35
C HIS A 21 -23.80 -14.23 -1.15
N ALA A 22 -22.89 -13.46 -1.75
CA ALA A 22 -21.46 -13.64 -1.59
C ALA A 22 -21.02 -13.58 -0.12
N ALA A 23 -21.55 -12.62 0.63
CA ALA A 23 -21.28 -12.49 2.06
C ALA A 23 -21.85 -13.67 2.86
N GLY A 24 -23.05 -14.14 2.54
CA GLY A 24 -23.67 -15.30 3.18
C GLY A 24 -22.93 -16.62 2.93
N ASP A 25 -22.39 -16.78 1.72
CA ASP A 25 -21.67 -17.97 1.27
C ASP A 25 -20.17 -17.94 1.60
N ASP A 26 -19.71 -16.91 2.32
CA ASP A 26 -18.28 -16.67 2.65
C ASP A 26 -17.36 -16.52 1.42
N ASP A 27 -17.92 -16.11 0.27
CA ASP A 27 -17.14 -15.74 -0.92
C ASP A 27 -16.55 -14.33 -0.75
N GLU A 28 -15.44 -14.26 -0.01
CA GLU A 28 -14.74 -13.01 0.31
C GLU A 28 -14.30 -12.25 -0.96
N MET A 29 -13.95 -12.95 -2.04
CA MET A 29 -13.57 -12.31 -3.31
C MET A 29 -14.78 -11.66 -3.97
N LEU A 30 -15.88 -12.39 -4.13
CA LEU A 30 -17.07 -11.86 -4.78
C LEU A 30 -17.72 -10.75 -3.95
N ALA A 31 -17.72 -10.85 -2.63
CA ALA A 31 -18.21 -9.80 -1.73
C ALA A 31 -17.40 -8.51 -1.88
N LYS A 32 -16.06 -8.60 -1.97
CA LYS A 32 -15.17 -7.46 -2.21
C LYS A 32 -15.37 -6.82 -3.59
N VAL A 33 -15.63 -7.62 -4.62
CA VAL A 33 -15.94 -7.11 -5.97
C VAL A 33 -17.27 -6.36 -5.95
N ALA A 34 -18.34 -6.97 -5.42
CA ALA A 34 -19.66 -6.36 -5.38
C ALA A 34 -19.69 -5.05 -4.56
N VAL A 35 -19.04 -5.03 -3.40
CA VAL A 35 -18.94 -3.82 -2.57
C VAL A 35 -18.10 -2.73 -3.25
N GLY A 36 -17.04 -3.09 -3.97
CA GLY A 36 -16.22 -2.16 -4.75
C GLY A 36 -17.01 -1.53 -5.90
N GLU A 37 -17.85 -2.30 -6.59
CA GLU A 37 -18.74 -1.79 -7.64
C GLU A 37 -19.80 -0.83 -7.07
N LEU A 38 -20.43 -1.17 -5.94
CA LEU A 38 -21.38 -0.30 -5.25
C LEU A 38 -20.72 1.01 -4.77
N ALA A 39 -19.49 0.94 -4.26
CA ALA A 39 -18.73 2.12 -3.86
C ALA A 39 -18.38 3.01 -5.06
N SER A 40 -17.98 2.41 -6.20
CA SER A 40 -17.71 3.18 -7.43
C SER A 40 -18.93 3.93 -7.98
N GLN A 41 -20.14 3.51 -7.59
CA GLN A 41 -21.40 4.14 -7.95
C GLN A 41 -21.90 5.16 -6.90
N GLY A 42 -21.13 5.39 -5.82
CA GLY A 42 -21.53 6.30 -4.74
C GLY A 42 -22.72 5.79 -3.92
N GLN A 43 -22.88 4.46 -3.81
CA GLN A 43 -24.03 3.84 -3.15
C GLN A 43 -23.69 3.16 -1.83
N ILE A 44 -22.44 3.26 -1.37
CA ILE A 44 -21.96 2.46 -0.26
C ILE A 44 -22.69 2.77 1.06
N GLU A 45 -23.04 4.03 1.30
CA GLU A 45 -23.84 4.44 2.46
C GLU A 45 -25.28 3.92 2.38
N ALA A 46 -25.88 3.94 1.18
CA ALA A 46 -27.22 3.39 0.98
C ALA A 46 -27.26 1.87 1.22
N VAL A 47 -26.16 1.17 0.89
CA VAL A 47 -25.98 -0.25 1.17
C VAL A 47 -25.89 -0.51 2.68
N VAL A 48 -25.14 0.32 3.42
CA VAL A 48 -25.09 0.25 4.89
C VAL A 48 -26.49 0.42 5.49
N GLU A 49 -27.25 1.44 5.07
CA GLU A 49 -28.62 1.66 5.55
C GLU A 49 -29.59 0.54 5.13
N HIS A 50 -29.40 -0.05 3.95
CA HIS A 50 -30.20 -1.18 3.47
C HIS A 50 -30.07 -2.41 4.37
N PHE A 51 -28.84 -2.80 4.74
CA PHE A 51 -28.60 -3.99 5.56
C PHE A 51 -28.79 -3.76 7.06
N ARG A 52 -28.81 -2.50 7.53
CA ARG A 52 -28.89 -2.16 8.96
C ARG A 52 -30.06 -2.82 9.72
N PRO A 53 -31.31 -2.83 9.22
CA PRO A 53 -32.42 -3.44 9.96
C PRO A 53 -32.22 -4.94 10.19
N GLU A 54 -31.72 -5.65 9.18
CA GLU A 54 -31.50 -7.10 9.21
C GLU A 54 -30.26 -7.46 10.04
N ALA A 55 -29.18 -6.67 9.91
CA ALA A 55 -28.00 -6.80 10.75
C ALA A 55 -28.29 -6.49 12.24
N ALA A 56 -29.28 -5.62 12.51
CA ALA A 56 -29.79 -5.39 13.86
C ALA A 56 -30.62 -6.57 14.37
N ALA A 57 -31.35 -7.27 13.49
CA ALA A 57 -32.09 -8.49 13.79
C ALA A 57 -31.19 -9.75 13.92
N GLY A 58 -29.91 -9.65 13.59
CA GLY A 58 -28.93 -10.74 13.72
C GLY A 58 -28.81 -11.63 12.48
N ASP A 59 -29.28 -11.18 11.31
CA ASP A 59 -29.05 -11.90 10.05
C ASP A 59 -27.56 -11.91 9.70
N VAL A 60 -26.95 -13.10 9.64
CA VAL A 60 -25.51 -13.28 9.44
C VAL A 60 -25.05 -12.71 8.09
N GLY A 61 -25.80 -12.96 7.02
CA GLY A 61 -25.47 -12.46 5.68
C GLY A 61 -25.49 -10.93 5.61
N ALA A 62 -26.52 -10.31 6.19
CA ALA A 62 -26.63 -8.85 6.29
C ALA A 62 -25.52 -8.24 7.17
N MET A 63 -25.15 -8.88 8.28
CA MET A 63 -24.03 -8.42 9.11
C MET A 63 -22.69 -8.47 8.37
N LYS A 64 -22.44 -9.53 7.59
CA LYS A 64 -21.23 -9.65 6.76
C LYS A 64 -21.22 -8.65 5.60
N ALA A 65 -22.33 -8.50 4.90
CA ALA A 65 -22.49 -7.50 3.84
C ALA A 65 -22.25 -6.08 4.37
N MET A 66 -22.84 -5.76 5.54
CA MET A 66 -22.64 -4.48 6.21
C MET A 66 -21.21 -4.30 6.71
N PHE A 67 -20.54 -5.36 7.17
CA PHE A 67 -19.10 -5.30 7.50
C PHE A 67 -18.27 -4.88 6.28
N TYR A 68 -18.42 -5.57 5.15
CA TYR A 68 -17.69 -5.21 3.93
C TYR A 68 -17.99 -3.75 3.53
N ALA A 69 -19.26 -3.35 3.56
CA ALA A 69 -19.64 -1.98 3.22
C ALA A 69 -19.00 -0.94 4.15
N LEU A 70 -19.04 -1.15 5.47
CA LEU A 70 -18.43 -0.24 6.45
C LEU A 70 -16.91 -0.16 6.32
N MET A 71 -16.24 -1.28 6.03
CA MET A 71 -14.79 -1.26 5.77
C MET A 71 -14.45 -0.51 4.47
N THR A 72 -15.36 -0.53 3.49
CA THR A 72 -15.23 0.24 2.24
C THR A 72 -15.62 1.71 2.39
N VAL A 73 -16.55 2.09 3.28
CA VAL A 73 -16.76 3.51 3.65
C VAL A 73 -15.48 4.06 4.28
N GLY A 74 -14.92 3.30 5.22
CA GLY A 74 -13.74 3.71 5.97
C GLY A 74 -14.03 4.83 6.98
N GLY A 75 -12.97 5.36 7.60
CA GLY A 75 -13.10 6.33 8.68
C GLY A 75 -13.40 5.70 10.04
N ARG A 76 -13.06 6.43 11.11
CA ARG A 76 -12.99 5.90 12.47
C ARG A 76 -14.32 5.31 12.97
N GLU A 77 -15.44 5.96 12.67
CA GLU A 77 -16.77 5.54 13.14
C GLU A 77 -17.27 4.29 12.40
N ALA A 78 -17.17 4.28 11.07
CA ALA A 78 -17.57 3.12 10.26
C ALA A 78 -16.72 1.89 10.57
N SER A 79 -15.39 2.06 10.69
CA SER A 79 -14.49 0.97 11.11
C SER A 79 -14.85 0.45 12.50
N ALA A 80 -15.16 1.32 13.46
CA ALA A 80 -15.59 0.89 14.80
C ALA A 80 -16.90 0.09 14.75
N GLU A 81 -17.86 0.49 13.91
CA GLU A 81 -19.10 -0.25 13.71
C GLU A 81 -18.86 -1.61 13.04
N GLY A 82 -18.05 -1.66 11.99
CA GLY A 82 -17.64 -2.89 11.32
C GLY A 82 -17.00 -3.87 12.32
N MET A 83 -16.08 -3.39 13.16
CA MET A 83 -15.44 -4.22 14.18
C MET A 83 -16.42 -4.71 15.25
N ARG A 84 -17.46 -3.94 15.60
CA ARG A 84 -18.55 -4.41 16.48
C ARG A 84 -19.36 -5.54 15.83
N LEU A 85 -19.67 -5.44 14.53
CA LEU A 85 -20.35 -6.51 13.80
C LEU A 85 -19.52 -7.79 13.77
N LEU A 86 -18.24 -7.66 13.42
CA LEU A 86 -17.30 -8.77 13.40
C LEU A 86 -17.20 -9.44 14.77
N GLY A 87 -17.21 -8.64 15.85
CA GLY A 87 -17.27 -9.12 17.23
C GLY A 87 -18.50 -9.99 17.50
N ARG A 88 -19.69 -9.47 17.18
CA ARG A 88 -20.97 -10.17 17.37
C ARG A 88 -21.06 -11.46 16.56
N LEU A 89 -20.62 -11.44 15.30
CA LEU A 89 -20.58 -12.64 14.44
C LEU A 89 -19.67 -13.73 15.03
N ALA A 90 -18.48 -13.35 15.48
CA ALA A 90 -17.54 -14.30 16.08
C ALA A 90 -18.06 -14.86 17.42
N GLU A 91 -18.74 -14.06 18.23
CA GLU A 91 -19.42 -14.51 19.46
C GLU A 91 -20.57 -15.49 19.15
N GLY A 92 -21.23 -15.32 18.01
CA GLY A 92 -22.24 -16.24 17.48
C GLY A 92 -21.67 -17.53 16.87
N GLY A 93 -20.35 -17.70 16.82
CA GLY A 93 -19.69 -18.89 16.27
C GLY A 93 -19.54 -18.90 14.75
N ASP A 94 -19.71 -17.76 14.08
CA ASP A 94 -19.47 -17.65 12.64
C ASP A 94 -17.99 -17.87 12.30
N ALA A 95 -17.70 -18.87 11.47
CA ALA A 95 -16.33 -19.31 11.20
C ALA A 95 -15.50 -18.24 10.48
N TRP A 96 -16.09 -17.54 9.51
CA TRP A 96 -15.44 -16.44 8.80
C TRP A 96 -15.06 -15.29 9.75
N ALA A 97 -15.97 -14.91 10.64
CA ALA A 97 -15.72 -13.84 11.59
C ALA A 97 -14.65 -14.21 12.63
N VAL A 98 -14.66 -15.46 13.11
CA VAL A 98 -13.61 -15.99 13.99
C VAL A 98 -12.25 -15.94 13.29
N ALA A 99 -12.14 -16.49 12.09
CA ALA A 99 -10.90 -16.50 11.31
C ALA A 99 -10.39 -15.08 11.02
N THR A 100 -11.28 -14.16 10.67
CA THR A 100 -10.94 -12.76 10.40
C THR A 100 -10.44 -12.03 11.65
N ARG A 101 -11.08 -12.23 12.82
CA ARG A 101 -10.56 -11.70 14.10
C ARG A 101 -9.22 -12.32 14.48
N GLU A 102 -9.04 -13.61 14.23
CA GLU A 102 -7.78 -14.29 14.50
C GLU A 102 -6.64 -13.76 13.62
N ARG A 103 -6.90 -13.52 12.33
CA ARG A 103 -5.96 -12.85 11.40
C ARG A 103 -5.59 -11.46 11.92
N ALA A 104 -6.57 -10.61 12.22
CA ALA A 104 -6.33 -9.26 12.73
C ALA A 104 -5.53 -9.27 14.04
N ARG A 105 -5.90 -10.12 15.01
CA ARG A 105 -5.17 -10.27 16.28
C ARG A 105 -3.79 -10.87 16.08
N ALA A 106 -3.60 -11.77 15.12
CA ALA A 106 -2.29 -12.33 14.81
C ALA A 106 -1.38 -11.23 14.26
N TYR A 107 -1.91 -10.40 13.36
CA TYR A 107 -1.23 -9.22 12.84
C TYR A 107 -0.87 -8.22 13.95
N GLU A 108 -1.81 -7.87 14.84
CA GLU A 108 -1.56 -6.97 15.99
C GLU A 108 -0.51 -7.54 16.96
N ARG A 109 -0.61 -8.84 17.31
CA ARG A 109 0.37 -9.50 18.19
C ARG A 109 1.75 -9.53 17.56
N GLU A 110 1.82 -9.76 16.27
CA GLU A 110 3.07 -9.74 15.53
C GLU A 110 3.64 -8.32 15.49
N HIS A 111 2.83 -7.30 15.19
CA HIS A 111 3.23 -5.89 15.21
C HIS A 111 3.77 -5.46 16.58
N ALA A 112 3.05 -5.78 17.66
CA ALA A 112 3.46 -5.47 19.02
C ALA A 112 4.72 -6.21 19.50
N ARG A 113 5.01 -7.39 18.94
CA ARG A 113 6.20 -8.18 19.27
C ARG A 113 7.44 -7.72 18.52
N VAL A 114 7.25 -7.33 17.27
CA VAL A 114 8.32 -7.04 16.33
C VAL A 114 8.80 -5.61 16.55
N GLY A 115 7.92 -4.63 16.79
CA GLY A 115 8.33 -3.23 16.90
C GLY A 115 8.96 -2.77 15.58
N SER A 116 8.17 -2.11 14.73
CA SER A 116 8.65 -1.71 13.42
C SER A 116 9.33 -0.35 13.47
N ALA A 117 10.52 -0.25 12.88
CA ALA A 117 11.17 1.04 12.65
C ALA A 117 10.50 1.82 11.50
N THR A 118 9.71 1.18 10.64
CA THR A 118 8.87 1.86 9.64
C THR A 118 7.64 2.51 10.28
N GLY A 119 7.23 2.03 11.46
CA GLY A 119 5.97 2.39 12.10
C GLY A 119 4.77 1.57 11.61
N PHE A 120 4.97 0.65 10.66
CA PHE A 120 3.93 -0.16 10.05
C PHE A 120 3.93 -1.61 10.51
N GLY A 121 2.93 -2.36 10.07
CA GLY A 121 2.75 -3.77 10.35
C GLY A 121 3.87 -4.68 9.86
N PRO A 122 3.99 -5.88 10.46
CA PRO A 122 4.91 -6.91 10.01
C PRO A 122 4.58 -7.42 8.60
N GLY A 123 3.30 -7.37 8.19
CA GLY A 123 2.88 -7.67 6.83
C GLY A 123 3.46 -6.69 5.82
N PHE A 124 3.40 -5.39 6.13
CA PHE A 124 4.04 -4.34 5.35
C PHE A 124 5.55 -4.57 5.29
N ASP A 125 6.19 -4.73 6.46
CA ASP A 125 7.64 -4.89 6.53
C ASP A 125 8.15 -6.08 5.70
N ARG A 126 7.46 -7.22 5.76
CA ARG A 126 7.77 -8.40 4.92
C ARG A 126 7.64 -8.12 3.43
N ALA A 127 6.59 -7.40 3.03
CA ALA A 127 6.30 -7.14 1.64
C ALA A 127 7.32 -6.18 1.00
N THR A 128 7.91 -5.29 1.79
CA THR A 128 8.69 -4.16 1.28
C THR A 128 10.20 -4.26 1.55
N ALA A 129 10.62 -5.03 2.56
CA ALA A 129 12.03 -5.15 2.97
C ALA A 129 12.98 -5.47 1.80
N ALA A 130 12.60 -6.38 0.90
CA ALA A 130 13.43 -6.80 -0.23
C ALA A 130 13.77 -5.66 -1.21
N PHE A 131 12.99 -4.57 -1.22
CA PHE A 131 13.20 -3.45 -2.13
C PHE A 131 13.90 -2.26 -1.46
N ALA A 132 14.01 -2.26 -0.13
CA ALA A 132 14.38 -1.09 0.65
C ALA A 132 15.71 -0.44 0.24
N ALA A 133 16.77 -1.24 0.10
CA ALA A 133 18.09 -0.72 -0.26
C ALA A 133 18.15 -0.26 -1.73
N ALA A 134 17.56 -1.03 -2.66
CA ALA A 134 17.51 -0.66 -4.07
C ALA A 134 16.66 0.59 -4.31
N ASN A 135 15.57 0.76 -3.54
CA ASN A 135 14.77 1.98 -3.57
C ASN A 135 15.57 3.20 -3.10
N GLY A 136 16.34 3.06 -2.02
CA GLY A 136 17.21 4.15 -1.53
C GLY A 136 18.18 4.62 -2.62
N GLU A 137 18.85 3.67 -3.28
CA GLU A 137 19.75 3.94 -4.39
C GLU A 137 19.04 4.57 -5.60
N GLN A 138 17.85 4.08 -5.96
CA GLN A 138 17.06 4.62 -7.06
C GLN A 138 16.54 6.03 -6.77
N ILE A 139 16.23 6.36 -5.51
CA ILE A 139 15.82 7.71 -5.11
C ILE A 139 16.98 8.69 -5.30
N GLU A 140 18.20 8.33 -4.89
CA GLU A 140 19.38 9.16 -5.10
C GLU A 140 19.66 9.35 -6.61
N CYS A 141 19.55 8.28 -7.39
CA CYS A 141 19.66 8.34 -8.85
C CYS A 141 18.59 9.24 -9.48
N PHE A 142 17.34 9.12 -9.04
CA PHE A 142 16.23 9.93 -9.53
C PHE A 142 16.39 11.41 -9.15
N ALA A 143 16.83 11.71 -7.92
CA ALA A 143 17.10 13.08 -7.48
C ALA A 143 18.26 13.73 -8.26
N GLY A 144 19.23 12.95 -8.74
CA GLY A 144 20.26 13.44 -9.65
C GLY A 144 19.77 13.68 -11.09
N TYR A 145 18.69 13.02 -11.49
CA TYR A 145 18.09 13.14 -12.82
C TYR A 145 17.03 14.26 -12.90
N CYS A 146 16.27 14.45 -11.81
CA CYS A 146 15.17 15.39 -11.71
C CYS A 146 15.41 16.37 -10.57
N ASP A 147 15.38 17.67 -10.86
CA ASP A 147 15.33 18.69 -9.81
C ASP A 147 13.99 18.56 -9.05
N PRO A 148 13.98 18.32 -7.72
CA PRO A 148 12.76 18.18 -6.94
C PRO A 148 11.81 19.39 -7.05
N GLU A 149 12.35 20.59 -7.24
CA GLU A 149 11.58 21.84 -7.41
C GLU A 149 11.25 22.12 -8.89
N GLY A 150 11.88 21.37 -9.80
CA GLY A 150 11.80 21.55 -11.25
C GLY A 150 10.64 20.83 -11.91
N TYR A 151 9.56 20.48 -11.19
CA TYR A 151 8.43 19.76 -11.77
C TYR A 151 7.08 20.27 -11.30
N GLN A 152 6.12 20.30 -12.22
CA GLN A 152 4.71 20.51 -11.96
C GLN A 152 3.91 19.29 -12.43
N PHE A 153 3.05 18.75 -11.58
CA PHE A 153 2.17 17.65 -11.99
C PHE A 153 1.02 18.18 -12.85
N SER A 154 0.86 17.61 -14.05
CA SER A 154 -0.30 17.83 -14.91
C SER A 154 -1.25 16.63 -14.80
N PHE A 155 -2.39 16.87 -14.16
CA PHE A 155 -3.39 15.84 -13.89
C PHE A 155 -4.07 15.34 -15.17
N ASP A 156 -4.44 16.24 -16.07
CA ASP A 156 -5.13 15.90 -17.32
C ASP A 156 -4.27 15.06 -18.26
N GLU A 157 -2.95 15.30 -18.25
CA GLU A 157 -2.00 14.64 -19.14
C GLU A 157 -1.30 13.42 -18.49
N ASN A 158 -1.58 13.15 -17.21
CA ASN A 158 -0.90 12.13 -16.40
C ASN A 158 0.63 12.20 -16.56
N LYS A 159 1.18 13.42 -16.46
CA LYS A 159 2.61 13.70 -16.67
C LYS A 159 3.17 14.70 -15.64
N LEU A 160 4.46 14.63 -15.38
CA LEU A 160 5.21 15.61 -14.62
C LEU A 160 5.85 16.52 -15.66
N VAL A 161 5.44 17.78 -15.67
CA VAL A 161 5.96 18.80 -16.58
C VAL A 161 7.25 19.36 -16.00
N GLY A 162 8.34 19.28 -16.75
CA GLY A 162 9.61 19.87 -16.33
C GLY A 162 9.52 21.40 -16.34
N LEU A 163 9.81 22.03 -15.20
CA LEU A 163 9.99 23.47 -15.07
C LEU A 163 11.45 23.79 -15.39
N GLY A 164 11.72 24.22 -16.62
CA GLY A 164 13.07 24.57 -17.09
C GLY A 164 13.63 23.56 -18.09
N GLU A 165 14.86 23.07 -17.86
CA GLU A 165 15.55 22.14 -18.77
C GLU A 165 15.23 20.65 -18.49
N GLY A 166 14.46 20.36 -17.44
CA GLY A 166 14.05 18.99 -17.10
C GLY A 166 13.09 18.38 -18.13
N PRO A 167 13.20 17.08 -18.45
CA PRO A 167 12.28 16.42 -19.37
C PRO A 167 10.90 16.21 -18.72
N ASP A 168 9.82 16.35 -19.49
CA ASP A 168 8.50 15.86 -19.08
C ASP A 168 8.57 14.35 -18.80
N LEU A 169 8.03 13.89 -17.68
CA LEU A 169 7.93 12.45 -17.34
C LEU A 169 6.50 11.95 -17.47
N THR A 170 6.36 10.73 -17.99
CA THR A 170 5.09 10.06 -18.27
C THR A 170 4.96 8.77 -17.46
N ASP A 171 3.94 7.96 -17.77
CA ASP A 171 3.65 6.69 -17.10
C ASP A 171 3.58 6.82 -15.57
N LEU A 172 2.80 7.82 -15.15
CA LEU A 172 2.65 8.15 -13.76
C LEU A 172 1.59 7.29 -13.09
N THR A 173 1.89 6.91 -11.86
CA THR A 173 0.96 6.36 -10.89
C THR A 173 0.87 7.32 -9.71
N VAL A 174 -0.30 7.90 -9.50
CA VAL A 174 -0.52 8.77 -8.34
C VAL A 174 -0.80 7.87 -7.15
N LEU A 175 0.09 7.87 -6.18
CA LEU A 175 0.05 6.93 -5.05
C LEU A 175 -1.00 7.37 -4.04
N GLY A 176 -0.88 8.59 -3.53
CA GLY A 176 -1.76 9.10 -2.51
C GLY A 176 -1.37 10.48 -2.03
N THR A 177 -2.10 10.95 -1.03
CA THR A 177 -1.92 12.25 -0.42
C THR A 177 -1.75 12.10 1.07
N TYR A 178 -0.86 12.91 1.64
CA TYR A 178 -0.67 13.05 3.07
C TYR A 178 -1.16 14.44 3.50
N SER A 179 -1.97 14.49 4.56
CA SER A 179 -2.42 15.73 5.18
C SER A 179 -1.55 16.06 6.39
N HIS A 180 -0.93 17.25 6.40
CA HIS A 180 -0.09 17.70 7.52
C HIS A 180 -0.92 18.07 8.74
N SER A 181 -2.14 18.57 8.53
CA SER A 181 -3.05 18.99 9.60
C SER A 181 -3.68 17.81 10.33
N SER A 182 -4.21 16.83 9.60
CA SER A 182 -4.81 15.62 10.19
C SER A 182 -3.82 14.49 10.42
N ARG A 183 -2.60 14.58 9.86
CA ARG A 183 -1.56 13.53 9.93
C ARG A 183 -2.06 12.19 9.39
N THR A 184 -2.83 12.24 8.31
CA THR A 184 -3.43 11.07 7.69
C THR A 184 -2.91 10.88 6.28
N TRP A 185 -2.72 9.63 5.90
CA TRP A 185 -2.56 9.22 4.50
C TRP A 185 -3.91 8.87 3.89
N LEU A 186 -4.12 9.21 2.62
CA LEU A 186 -5.25 8.79 1.80
C LEU A 186 -4.71 8.27 0.47
N TRP A 187 -5.01 7.01 0.13
CA TRP A 187 -4.65 6.47 -1.16
C TRP A 187 -5.44 7.14 -2.29
N MET A 188 -4.82 7.32 -3.45
CA MET A 188 -5.47 8.03 -4.55
C MET A 188 -6.69 7.28 -5.10
N TRP A 189 -6.67 5.94 -5.10
CA TRP A 189 -7.82 5.13 -5.49
C TRP A 189 -9.02 5.28 -4.54
N ALA A 190 -8.80 5.77 -3.32
CA ALA A 190 -9.83 6.02 -2.33
C ALA A 190 -10.25 7.51 -2.27
N ASN A 191 -9.66 8.37 -3.11
CA ASN A 191 -9.87 9.81 -3.06
C ASN A 191 -10.99 10.24 -4.00
N GLU A 192 -12.21 10.25 -3.46
CA GLU A 192 -13.44 10.57 -4.21
C GLU A 192 -13.46 11.99 -4.77
N SER A 193 -12.71 12.93 -4.18
CA SER A 193 -12.66 14.32 -4.67
C SER A 193 -12.11 14.43 -6.10
N TRP A 194 -11.41 13.39 -6.57
CA TRP A 194 -10.84 13.32 -7.92
C TRP A 194 -11.79 12.69 -8.93
N GLY A 195 -12.82 11.95 -8.48
CA GLY A 195 -13.75 11.24 -9.36
C GLY A 195 -13.09 10.18 -10.25
N TRP A 196 -11.90 9.70 -9.89
CA TRP A 196 -11.19 8.66 -10.63
C TRP A 196 -11.67 7.27 -10.22
N ASP A 197 -11.91 6.42 -11.21
CA ASP A 197 -12.07 4.99 -11.00
C ASP A 197 -10.79 4.23 -11.41
N TRP A 198 -10.78 2.94 -11.17
CA TRP A 198 -9.63 2.09 -11.50
C TRP A 198 -9.31 1.96 -13.00
N SER A 199 -10.15 2.45 -13.90
CA SER A 199 -9.82 2.54 -15.33
C SER A 199 -8.88 3.72 -15.63
N HIS A 200 -8.78 4.69 -14.72
CA HIS A 200 -7.92 5.84 -14.87
C HIS A 200 -6.44 5.41 -14.99
N PRO A 201 -5.69 5.90 -16.00
CA PRO A 201 -4.29 5.52 -16.21
C PRO A 201 -3.41 5.71 -14.97
N ALA A 202 -3.62 6.79 -14.22
CA ALA A 202 -2.85 7.12 -13.02
C ALA A 202 -3.05 6.15 -11.84
N LEU A 203 -4.04 5.26 -11.89
CA LEU A 203 -4.34 4.28 -10.83
C LEU A 203 -4.01 2.84 -11.23
N ARG A 204 -3.70 2.60 -12.51
CA ARG A 204 -3.58 1.26 -13.09
C ARG A 204 -2.61 0.37 -12.32
N SER A 205 -1.40 0.87 -12.08
CA SER A 205 -0.35 0.10 -11.38
C SER A 205 -0.66 -0.04 -9.90
N LEU A 206 -1.30 0.97 -9.29
CA LEU A 206 -1.65 0.98 -7.87
C LEU A 206 -2.65 -0.11 -7.49
N ARG A 207 -3.51 -0.53 -8.42
CA ARG A 207 -4.43 -1.67 -8.23
C ARG A 207 -3.70 -2.93 -7.75
N ARG A 208 -2.52 -3.24 -8.33
CA ARG A 208 -1.74 -4.42 -7.93
C ARG A 208 -1.32 -4.38 -6.47
N VAL A 209 -0.99 -3.19 -5.94
CA VAL A 209 -0.57 -3.01 -4.56
C VAL A 209 -1.77 -3.15 -3.62
N HIS A 210 -2.91 -2.58 -4.00
CA HIS A 210 -4.16 -2.78 -3.28
C HIS A 210 -4.54 -4.27 -3.21
N ASP A 211 -4.54 -4.96 -4.35
CA ASP A 211 -4.91 -6.38 -4.43
C ASP A 211 -3.96 -7.24 -3.58
N LEU A 212 -2.65 -6.96 -3.62
CA LEU A 212 -1.66 -7.57 -2.72
C LEU A 212 -2.02 -7.38 -1.24
N GLY A 213 -2.40 -6.16 -0.86
CA GLY A 213 -2.81 -5.84 0.51
C GLY A 213 -4.04 -6.63 0.94
N VAL A 214 -5.04 -6.71 0.07
CA VAL A 214 -6.27 -7.46 0.30
C VAL A 214 -6.02 -8.96 0.43
N GLU A 215 -5.19 -9.52 -0.44
CA GLU A 215 -4.83 -10.95 -0.46
C GLU A 215 -4.01 -11.36 0.77
N GLN A 216 -3.09 -10.51 1.20
CA GLN A 216 -2.15 -10.80 2.29
C GLN A 216 -2.59 -10.25 3.65
N GLY A 217 -3.70 -9.50 3.70
CA GLY A 217 -4.17 -8.83 4.92
C GLY A 217 -3.19 -7.76 5.41
N ILE A 218 -2.66 -6.94 4.51
CA ILE A 218 -1.77 -5.81 4.81
C ILE A 218 -2.60 -4.52 4.78
N PRO A 219 -3.07 -4.03 5.94
CA PRO A 219 -3.97 -2.88 6.01
C PRO A 219 -3.34 -1.62 5.40
N GLU A 220 -2.01 -1.46 5.46
CA GLU A 220 -1.31 -0.33 4.83
C GLU A 220 -1.59 -0.19 3.33
N PHE A 221 -1.87 -1.30 2.64
CA PHE A 221 -2.14 -1.31 1.21
C PHE A 221 -3.62 -1.49 0.86
N SER A 222 -4.45 -2.03 1.76
CA SER A 222 -5.86 -2.30 1.50
C SER A 222 -6.84 -1.31 2.13
N GLU A 223 -6.45 -0.62 3.20
CA GLU A 223 -7.31 0.40 3.81
C GLU A 223 -7.26 1.69 2.99
N ARG A 224 -8.37 2.42 2.96
CA ARG A 224 -8.51 3.67 2.18
C ARG A 224 -7.52 4.74 2.59
N GLY A 225 -7.30 4.87 3.89
CA GLY A 225 -6.41 5.84 4.49
C GLY A 225 -5.91 5.35 5.83
N LEU A 226 -4.81 5.94 6.28
CA LEU A 226 -4.11 5.55 7.50
C LEU A 226 -4.01 6.75 8.43
N ASP A 227 -4.27 6.53 9.71
CA ASP A 227 -3.97 7.50 10.76
C ASP A 227 -2.49 7.34 11.15
N LEU A 228 -1.66 8.32 10.79
CA LEU A 228 -0.22 8.30 11.07
C LEU A 228 0.10 9.15 12.31
N SER A 229 -0.90 9.70 13.01
CA SER A 229 -0.71 10.71 14.05
C SER A 229 0.07 10.23 15.28
N ASP A 230 0.03 8.93 15.54
CA ASP A 230 0.73 8.26 16.65
C ASP A 230 2.18 7.88 16.32
N LEU A 231 2.61 8.05 15.06
CA LEU A 231 3.99 7.78 14.65
C LEU A 231 4.92 8.95 15.04
N PRO A 232 6.19 8.67 15.39
CA PRO A 232 7.14 9.72 15.80
C PRO A 232 7.35 10.82 14.75
N ASP A 233 7.36 10.45 13.47
CA ASP A 233 7.39 11.36 12.33
C ASP A 233 6.35 10.91 11.27
N PRO A 234 5.11 11.42 11.36
CA PRO A 234 4.03 11.01 10.45
C PRO A 234 4.29 11.35 8.98
N HIS A 235 5.03 12.42 8.70
CA HIS A 235 5.36 12.81 7.33
C HIS A 235 6.42 11.87 6.74
N SER A 236 7.45 11.52 7.52
CA SER A 236 8.40 10.49 7.10
C SER A 236 7.74 9.13 6.91
N ALA A 237 6.75 8.77 7.73
CA ALA A 237 5.99 7.54 7.54
C ALA A 237 5.22 7.52 6.21
N ALA A 238 4.58 8.63 5.83
CA ALA A 238 3.96 8.78 4.50
C ALA A 238 4.98 8.62 3.36
N SER A 239 6.18 9.18 3.52
CA SER A 239 7.27 8.98 2.54
C SER A 239 7.73 7.53 2.47
N VAL A 240 7.88 6.83 3.61
CA VAL A 240 8.21 5.39 3.65
C VAL A 240 7.14 4.57 2.93
N LEU A 241 5.87 4.88 3.15
CA LEU A 241 4.74 4.23 2.47
C LEU A 241 4.86 4.41 0.95
N ALA A 242 5.01 5.66 0.48
CA ALA A 242 5.14 5.98 -0.94
C ALA A 242 6.35 5.31 -1.61
N ILE A 243 7.52 5.39 -0.97
CA ILE A 243 8.77 4.80 -1.46
C ILE A 243 8.67 3.27 -1.53
N SER A 244 8.12 2.64 -0.50
CA SER A 244 7.97 1.19 -0.44
C SER A 244 6.99 0.69 -1.50
N THR A 245 5.90 1.42 -1.72
CA THR A 245 4.98 1.17 -2.83
C THR A 245 5.66 1.33 -4.20
N GLY A 246 6.51 2.35 -4.38
CA GLY A 246 7.36 2.46 -5.57
C GLY A 246 8.14 1.18 -5.84
N GLY A 247 8.82 0.63 -4.82
CA GLY A 247 9.55 -0.64 -4.95
C GLY A 247 8.69 -1.83 -5.41
N LEU A 248 7.44 -1.93 -4.92
CA LEU A 248 6.49 -2.97 -5.33
C LEU A 248 6.01 -2.82 -6.77
N LEU A 249 5.90 -1.59 -7.26
CA LEU A 249 5.54 -1.28 -8.65
C LEU A 249 6.71 -1.48 -9.63
N GLY A 250 7.92 -1.66 -9.10
CA GLY A 250 9.16 -1.71 -9.86
C GLY A 250 9.99 -0.45 -9.60
N VAL A 251 11.31 -0.59 -9.68
CA VAL A 251 12.21 0.49 -9.28
C VAL A 251 12.26 1.55 -10.38
N SER A 252 11.47 2.60 -10.17
CA SER A 252 11.50 3.89 -10.88
C SER A 252 11.12 5.02 -9.89
N GLY A 253 11.32 6.28 -10.30
CA GLY A 253 11.34 7.44 -9.39
C GLY A 253 10.03 7.70 -8.63
N VAL A 254 10.16 7.99 -7.33
CA VAL A 254 9.06 8.53 -6.51
C VAL A 254 9.32 10.02 -6.29
N TRP A 255 8.34 10.83 -6.62
CA TRP A 255 8.35 12.27 -6.45
C TRP A 255 7.20 12.72 -5.55
N SER A 256 7.39 13.83 -4.86
CA SER A 256 6.35 14.45 -4.05
C SER A 256 6.39 15.96 -4.15
N CYS A 257 5.24 16.61 -4.10
CA CYS A 257 5.16 18.05 -3.91
C CYS A 257 4.11 18.45 -2.88
N ARG A 258 4.22 19.71 -2.46
CA ARG A 258 3.24 20.34 -1.58
C ARG A 258 2.01 20.77 -2.37
N ILE A 259 0.85 20.53 -1.77
CA ILE A 259 -0.47 20.94 -2.26
C ILE A 259 -1.19 21.70 -1.15
N ASN A 260 -2.33 22.33 -1.48
CA ASN A 260 -3.18 23.05 -0.52
C ASN A 260 -2.38 24.04 0.34
N ASP A 261 -1.62 24.93 -0.31
CA ASP A 261 -0.77 25.94 0.34
C ASP A 261 0.25 25.37 1.36
N GLY A 262 0.66 24.10 1.18
CA GLY A 262 1.65 23.44 2.05
C GLY A 262 1.05 22.47 3.07
N GLU A 263 -0.29 22.50 3.25
CA GLU A 263 -1.01 21.67 4.22
C GLU A 263 -1.19 20.21 3.76
N GLY A 264 -0.88 19.91 2.50
CA GLY A 264 -0.84 18.55 1.98
C GLY A 264 0.45 18.24 1.22
N SER A 265 0.74 16.95 1.09
CA SER A 265 1.72 16.41 0.14
C SER A 265 1.00 15.44 -0.80
N ILE A 266 1.31 15.47 -2.09
CA ILE A 266 0.93 14.42 -3.05
C ILE A 266 2.17 13.62 -3.42
N TYR A 267 2.01 12.30 -3.58
CA TYR A 267 3.08 11.39 -3.94
C TYR A 267 2.77 10.67 -5.24
N VAL A 268 3.77 10.61 -6.11
CA VAL A 268 3.66 10.08 -7.47
C VAL A 268 4.84 9.17 -7.74
N HIS A 269 4.57 8.01 -8.33
CA HIS A 269 5.57 7.14 -8.91
C HIS A 269 5.57 7.34 -10.43
N SER A 270 6.74 7.44 -11.06
CA SER A 270 6.88 7.45 -12.52
C SER A 270 7.60 6.21 -12.99
N ALA A 271 6.99 5.45 -13.89
CA ALA A 271 7.63 4.33 -14.57
C ALA A 271 8.30 4.72 -15.90
N ASP A 272 8.51 6.02 -16.14
CA ASP A 272 9.03 6.51 -17.42
C ASP A 272 10.38 5.85 -17.76
N PRO A 273 10.53 5.19 -18.92
CA PRO A 273 11.74 4.47 -19.28
C PRO A 273 12.96 5.37 -19.50
N ARG A 274 12.77 6.69 -19.55
CA ARG A 274 13.87 7.66 -19.63
C ARG A 274 14.52 7.91 -18.27
N ILE A 275 13.86 7.59 -17.17
CA ILE A 275 14.45 7.68 -15.83
C ILE A 275 15.62 6.70 -15.77
N PRO A 276 16.85 7.17 -15.47
CA PRO A 276 17.99 6.29 -15.31
C PRO A 276 17.74 5.29 -14.19
N ARG A 277 18.09 4.04 -14.44
CA ARG A 277 18.17 3.05 -13.36
C ARG A 277 19.47 3.24 -12.61
N ALA A 278 19.40 3.16 -11.29
CA ALA A 278 20.59 3.11 -10.47
C ALA A 278 21.52 2.00 -10.95
N ALA A 279 22.75 2.37 -11.30
CA ALA A 279 23.80 1.39 -11.55
C ALA A 279 24.37 0.94 -10.20
N TYR A 280 24.72 -0.34 -10.12
CA TYR A 280 25.43 -0.87 -8.96
C TYR A 280 26.71 -0.06 -8.69
N ASP A 281 26.86 0.44 -7.46
CA ASP A 281 28.07 1.11 -6.97
C ASP A 281 28.56 0.45 -5.68
N ARG A 282 29.69 -0.26 -5.75
CA ARG A 282 30.30 -0.94 -4.60
C ARG A 282 30.53 -0.02 -3.40
N SER A 283 30.81 1.26 -3.65
CA SER A 283 31.12 2.24 -2.62
C SER A 283 29.89 2.68 -1.81
N SER A 284 28.68 2.59 -2.39
CA SER A 284 27.43 2.93 -1.73
C SER A 284 26.81 1.77 -0.93
N VAL A 285 27.15 0.52 -1.28
CA VAL A 285 26.53 -0.70 -0.73
C VAL A 285 26.46 -0.73 0.78
N GLU A 286 27.55 -0.39 1.47
CA GLU A 286 27.60 -0.42 2.93
C GLU A 286 26.58 0.57 3.54
N GLY A 287 26.55 1.81 3.03
CA GLY A 287 25.61 2.84 3.47
C GLY A 287 24.15 2.46 3.21
N LEU A 288 23.86 1.99 2.00
CA LEU A 288 22.52 1.57 1.58
C LEU A 288 22.00 0.41 2.41
N LEU A 289 22.81 -0.64 2.58
CA LEU A 289 22.41 -1.80 3.38
C LEU A 289 22.26 -1.44 4.86
N HIS A 290 23.14 -0.62 5.43
CA HIS A 290 22.98 -0.17 6.82
C HIS A 290 21.73 0.68 7.03
N GLY A 291 21.42 1.59 6.11
CA GLY A 291 20.19 2.39 6.16
C GLY A 291 18.95 1.50 6.11
N ALA A 292 18.88 0.61 5.12
CA ALA A 292 17.73 -0.27 4.92
C ALA A 292 17.55 -1.29 6.06
N THR A 293 18.63 -1.91 6.55
CA THR A 293 18.55 -2.90 7.64
C THR A 293 18.15 -2.29 8.98
N ARG A 294 18.45 -1.01 9.23
CA ARG A 294 17.91 -0.27 10.39
C ARG A 294 16.41 -0.04 10.29
N LEU A 295 15.91 0.20 9.08
CA LEU A 295 14.48 0.38 8.82
C LEU A 295 13.71 -0.94 8.92
N TYR A 296 14.35 -2.06 8.58
CA TYR A 296 13.77 -3.41 8.62
C TYR A 296 14.56 -4.35 9.54
N PRO A 297 14.55 -4.12 10.88
CA PRO A 297 15.44 -4.80 11.81
C PRO A 297 15.22 -6.33 11.89
N HIS A 298 14.05 -6.82 11.49
CA HIS A 298 13.68 -8.24 11.51
C HIS A 298 13.72 -8.92 10.13
N HIS A 299 14.04 -8.16 9.08
CA HIS A 299 14.07 -8.63 7.70
C HIS A 299 15.39 -8.27 6.99
N GLN A 300 16.49 -8.22 7.74
CA GLN A 300 17.76 -7.75 7.22
C GLN A 300 18.34 -8.68 6.13
N ARG A 301 18.05 -9.98 6.19
CA ARG A 301 18.46 -10.93 5.14
C ARG A 301 17.68 -10.68 3.85
N GLU A 302 16.40 -10.40 3.96
CA GLU A 302 15.54 -10.07 2.83
C GLU A 302 15.99 -8.77 2.16
N VAL A 303 16.35 -7.74 2.94
CA VAL A 303 16.96 -6.50 2.43
C VAL A 303 18.22 -6.81 1.61
N VAL A 304 19.16 -7.57 2.18
CA VAL A 304 20.45 -7.87 1.54
C VAL A 304 20.26 -8.72 0.29
N ARG A 305 19.45 -9.78 0.37
CA ARG A 305 19.13 -10.65 -0.77
C ARG A 305 18.44 -9.87 -1.88
N GLY A 306 17.49 -9.01 -1.52
CA GLY A 306 16.73 -8.19 -2.46
C GLY A 306 17.61 -7.18 -3.20
N TYR A 307 18.52 -6.51 -2.49
CA TYR A 307 19.48 -5.59 -3.11
C TYR A 307 20.38 -6.27 -4.15
N PHE A 308 20.99 -7.41 -3.80
CA PHE A 308 21.86 -8.13 -4.74
C PHE A 308 21.07 -8.79 -5.87
N GLY A 309 19.85 -9.26 -5.60
CA GLY A 309 18.93 -9.75 -6.62
C GLY A 309 18.51 -8.66 -7.61
N HIS A 310 18.28 -7.43 -7.13
CA HIS A 310 17.97 -6.27 -7.98
C HIS A 310 19.08 -6.01 -9.01
N HIS A 311 20.34 -6.09 -8.59
CA HIS A 311 21.51 -5.93 -9.46
C HIS A 311 21.89 -7.19 -10.26
N GLY A 312 21.04 -8.23 -10.24
CA GLY A 312 21.25 -9.46 -11.00
C GLY A 312 22.46 -10.28 -10.53
N MET A 313 22.96 -10.06 -9.31
CA MET A 313 24.10 -10.78 -8.77
C MET A 313 23.70 -12.21 -8.38
N GLN A 314 24.65 -13.14 -8.51
CA GLN A 314 24.49 -14.49 -8.00
C GLN A 314 24.65 -14.48 -6.48
N VAL A 315 23.61 -14.89 -5.77
CA VAL A 315 23.57 -14.89 -4.31
C VAL A 315 23.78 -16.30 -3.77
N GLY A 316 24.82 -16.48 -2.97
CA GLY A 316 25.05 -17.67 -2.15
C GLY A 316 24.68 -17.37 -0.70
N GLU A 317 23.97 -18.28 -0.06
CA GLU A 317 23.48 -18.08 1.31
C GLU A 317 23.91 -19.22 2.24
N SER A 318 24.27 -18.86 3.46
CA SER A 318 24.56 -19.78 4.56
C SER A 318 24.05 -19.19 5.87
N ILE A 319 24.14 -19.94 6.97
CA ILE A 319 23.57 -19.52 8.25
C ILE A 319 24.11 -18.15 8.73
N ASP A 320 25.41 -17.90 8.61
CA ASP A 320 26.08 -16.71 9.15
C ASP A 320 26.45 -15.66 8.09
N ARG A 321 26.15 -15.90 6.81
CA ARG A 321 26.48 -14.95 5.73
C ARG A 321 25.65 -15.10 4.46
N ILE A 322 25.56 -13.99 3.74
CA ILE A 322 25.16 -13.91 2.33
C ILE A 322 26.39 -13.45 1.54
N THR A 323 26.68 -14.14 0.44
CA THR A 323 27.72 -13.76 -0.52
C THR A 323 27.07 -13.40 -1.86
N ALA A 324 27.49 -12.30 -2.48
CA ALA A 324 27.03 -11.89 -3.79
C ALA A 324 28.20 -11.74 -4.76
N THR A 325 28.09 -12.36 -5.93
CA THR A 325 29.10 -12.28 -7.00
C THR A 325 28.43 -11.91 -8.31
N GLY A 326 29.02 -10.99 -9.08
CA GLY A 326 28.41 -10.49 -10.32
C GLY A 326 28.95 -9.13 -10.68
N ALA A 327 28.40 -8.51 -11.72
CA ALA A 327 28.73 -7.14 -12.16
C ALA A 327 30.21 -6.87 -12.54
N GLY A 328 31.04 -7.91 -12.73
CA GLY A 328 32.46 -7.76 -13.08
C GLY A 328 33.36 -7.38 -11.90
N GLU A 329 32.84 -7.41 -10.68
CA GLU A 329 33.53 -6.97 -9.46
C GLU A 329 33.89 -8.12 -8.50
N PRO A 330 34.83 -7.90 -7.56
CA PRO A 330 35.05 -8.80 -6.43
C PRO A 330 33.73 -9.04 -5.67
N GLY A 331 33.50 -10.28 -5.22
CA GLY A 331 32.28 -10.62 -4.50
C GLY A 331 32.17 -9.91 -3.14
N ILE A 332 30.94 -9.58 -2.74
CA ILE A 332 30.63 -9.02 -1.42
C ILE A 332 30.20 -10.15 -0.47
N THR A 333 30.59 -10.04 0.78
CA THR A 333 30.11 -10.88 1.89
C THR A 333 29.45 -10.02 2.95
N VAL A 334 28.19 -10.31 3.26
CA VAL A 334 27.45 -9.74 4.40
C VAL A 334 27.34 -10.81 5.48
N ARG A 335 27.78 -10.51 6.70
CA ARG A 335 27.74 -11.44 7.84
C ARG A 335 26.58 -11.13 8.77
N PHE A 336 26.01 -12.17 9.36
CA PHE A 336 24.89 -12.08 10.28
C PHE A 336 25.20 -12.75 11.63
N ASP A 337 24.60 -12.26 12.70
CA ASP A 337 24.57 -12.95 13.98
C ASP A 337 23.45 -14.01 14.06
N ALA A 338 23.31 -14.65 15.22
CA ALA A 338 22.27 -15.66 15.46
C ALA A 338 20.84 -15.10 15.46
N ALA A 339 20.67 -13.78 15.57
CA ALA A 339 19.40 -13.09 15.48
C ALA A 339 19.13 -12.57 14.04
N ASN A 340 19.95 -12.97 13.07
CA ASN A 340 19.90 -12.51 11.68
C ASN A 340 20.14 -11.00 11.50
N GLN A 341 20.89 -10.38 12.41
CA GLN A 341 21.31 -8.99 12.29
C GLN A 341 22.66 -8.87 11.59
N VAL A 342 22.81 -7.90 10.70
CA VAL A 342 24.06 -7.61 10.00
C VAL A 342 25.13 -7.19 11.01
N THR A 343 26.27 -7.88 10.96
CA THR A 343 27.44 -7.62 11.82
C THR A 343 28.64 -7.10 11.05
N ALA A 344 28.75 -7.38 9.75
CA ALA A 344 29.80 -6.89 8.88
C ALA A 344 29.40 -6.96 7.40
N ILE A 345 29.97 -6.05 6.58
CA ILE A 345 29.87 -6.04 5.12
C ILE A 345 31.31 -5.93 4.60
N GLY A 346 31.74 -6.88 3.76
CA GLY A 346 33.13 -7.01 3.28
C GLY A 346 33.22 -7.28 1.79
#